data_AF-A0A9P9P7X9-F1
#
_entry.id   AF-A0A9P9P7X9-F1
#
_cell.length_a   1.000
_cell.length_b   1.000
_cell.length_c   1.000
_cell.angle_alpha   90.00
_cell.angle_beta   90.00
_cell.angle_gamma   90.00
#
_symmetry.space_group_name_H-M   'P 1'
#
loop_
_entity.id
_entity.type
_entity.pdbx_description
1 polymer ?
#
loop_
_entity_poly.entity_id
_entity_poly.type
_entity_poly.pdbx_seq_one_letter_code
_entity_poly.pdbx_strand_id
1 'polypeptide(L)'
;MLSTKYNGLGPHSTHDELQYLHRQAYQVLLAGLLGTGANWEGLLVAKTALGHYPDDLELKQLQHELKGAFLDRTQGYKEIQGEDEMKKPDMVEASRMGKIYQKKYPWMDGDLYNRTPETLREVNKAFEGSSCEVKVVVLGDAKPRVAQEEEGDVGPLGIYAARDIQEGDLVMLDTTITGVSNVSSSKLEHCDACQGCLMPPYMRPECIVHPACCNKVAYCSLECYKIAATGYHKVLCGKDFDWLYENIKVAKKSGAPSHWKAVNFLRVVAVVLADIGKTRVHPLRHSLVARMSANYPPEGKILGQYDAGHQWLYFTNVVAPTQILLQLGVNIFTDPFWTQEVIQTIFWRIENNANMAITELTGTKVQLVNINPNYLFFNHSCQPNISWHGACPDGDVGIDWLMTPEGGILQPGCSAVWCIAARSIKKGEQLTISYFGNPRDDTVDGGRDAKRAWLCKWFHNGCGCSLCEEENRIETARVSNTRAEDGSNAVETKVEMEDVVDC
;
A
#
# COMPACT_ATOMS: atom_id res chain seq x y z
N MET A 1 -7.96 46.56 -48.99
CA MET A 1 -6.58 46.03 -49.05
C MET A 1 -5.90 46.37 -47.74
N LEU A 2 -5.63 45.40 -46.88
CA LEU A 2 -4.59 45.42 -45.84
C LEU A 2 -4.50 43.97 -45.34
N SER A 3 -3.80 43.17 -46.14
CA SER A 3 -3.33 41.83 -45.77
C SER A 3 -2.02 42.04 -45.02
N THR A 4 -2.09 42.07 -43.68
CA THR A 4 -0.90 41.98 -42.84
C THR A 4 -0.56 40.50 -42.74
N LYS A 5 0.36 40.06 -43.61
CA LYS A 5 1.05 38.79 -43.49
C LYS A 5 1.79 38.74 -42.15
N TYR A 6 1.31 37.93 -41.21
CA TYR A 6 2.13 37.43 -40.11
C TYR A 6 3.18 36.47 -40.70
N ASN A 7 4.31 37.04 -41.13
CA ASN A 7 5.52 36.31 -41.47
C ASN A 7 6.52 36.52 -40.34
N GLY A 8 6.82 35.47 -39.56
CA GLY A 8 8.01 35.49 -38.70
C GLY A 8 7.93 34.75 -37.36
N LEU A 9 7.59 33.46 -37.35
CA LEU A 9 8.14 32.55 -36.35
C LEU A 9 9.15 31.68 -37.09
N GLY A 10 10.42 32.10 -37.08
CA GLY A 10 11.50 31.28 -37.60
C GLY A 10 11.74 30.06 -36.70
N PRO A 11 12.36 28.97 -37.21
CA PRO A 11 12.70 27.77 -36.43
C PRO A 11 13.50 28.06 -35.15
N HIS A 12 14.23 29.17 -35.12
CA HIS A 12 14.98 29.64 -33.95
C HIS A 12 14.07 30.02 -32.76
N SER A 13 12.85 30.52 -32.98
CA SER A 13 11.95 30.93 -31.90
C SER A 13 11.33 29.76 -31.12
N THR A 14 11.01 28.66 -31.81
CA THR A 14 10.40 27.49 -31.17
C THR A 14 11.42 26.67 -30.38
N HIS A 15 12.68 26.60 -30.85
CA HIS A 15 13.74 25.92 -30.12
C HIS A 15 14.03 26.64 -28.79
N ASP A 16 14.15 27.97 -28.83
CA ASP A 16 14.41 28.77 -27.63
C ASP A 16 13.26 28.67 -26.61
N GLU A 17 12.01 28.64 -27.10
CA GLU A 17 10.83 28.42 -26.26
C GLU A 17 10.82 27.02 -25.62
N LEU A 18 11.12 25.97 -26.38
CA LEU A 18 11.21 24.61 -25.86
C LEU A 18 12.34 24.46 -24.83
N GLN A 19 13.50 25.08 -25.07
CA GLN A 19 14.61 25.11 -24.11
C GLN A 19 14.22 25.85 -22.83
N TYR A 20 13.52 26.98 -22.97
CA TYR A 20 13.00 27.74 -21.83
C TYR A 20 12.01 26.92 -20.99
N LEU A 21 11.05 26.25 -21.64
CA LEU A 21 10.08 25.38 -20.98
C LEU A 21 10.75 24.16 -20.33
N HIS A 22 11.73 23.54 -20.99
CA HIS A 22 12.46 22.40 -20.46
C HIS A 22 13.26 22.78 -19.21
N ARG A 23 13.93 23.93 -19.23
CA ARG A 23 14.62 24.48 -18.06
C ARG A 23 13.67 24.77 -16.90
N GLN A 24 12.56 25.44 -17.17
CA GLN A 24 11.53 25.71 -16.16
C GLN A 24 10.95 24.43 -15.57
N ALA A 25 10.73 23.40 -16.38
CA ALA A 25 10.24 22.11 -15.89
C ALA A 25 11.21 21.50 -14.87
N TYR A 26 12.54 21.62 -15.07
CA TYR A 26 13.52 21.19 -14.07
C TYR A 26 13.46 22.03 -12.80
N GLN A 27 13.34 23.36 -12.91
CA GLN A 27 13.26 24.25 -11.74
C GLN A 27 12.04 23.89 -10.88
N VAL A 28 10.86 23.75 -11.50
CA VAL A 28 9.61 23.36 -10.82
C VAL A 28 9.72 21.97 -10.21
N LEU A 29 10.28 21.00 -10.93
CA LEU A 29 10.46 19.64 -10.43
C LEU A 29 11.37 19.64 -9.19
N LEU A 30 12.54 20.30 -9.26
CA LEU A 30 13.50 20.34 -8.15
C LEU A 30 12.92 21.04 -6.91
N ALA A 31 12.19 22.14 -7.10
CA ALA A 31 11.48 22.81 -6.01
C ALA A 31 10.44 21.88 -5.34
N GLY A 32 9.69 21.11 -6.14
CA GLY A 32 8.76 20.09 -5.63
C GLY A 32 9.46 18.95 -4.88
N LEU A 33 10.60 18.49 -5.38
CA LEU A 33 11.41 17.45 -4.71
C LEU A 33 12.00 17.95 -3.38
N LEU A 34 12.42 19.21 -3.31
CA LEU A 34 12.83 19.84 -2.07
C LEU A 34 11.66 19.95 -1.08
N GLY A 35 10.48 20.39 -1.55
CA GLY A 35 9.28 20.55 -0.72
C GLY A 35 8.72 19.24 -0.16
N THR A 36 8.84 18.14 -0.91
CA THR A 36 8.51 16.77 -0.42
C THR A 36 9.64 16.15 0.39
N GLY A 37 10.79 16.81 0.48
CA GLY A 37 11.98 16.29 1.12
C GLY A 37 12.58 15.08 0.41
N ALA A 38 12.27 14.82 -0.86
CA ALA A 38 12.88 13.77 -1.68
C ALA A 38 14.29 14.18 -2.15
N ASN A 39 15.11 14.62 -1.21
CA ASN A 39 16.34 15.38 -1.47
C ASN A 39 17.36 14.58 -2.30
N TRP A 40 17.48 13.28 -2.05
CA TRP A 40 18.40 12.42 -2.77
C TRP A 40 18.07 12.31 -4.26
N GLU A 41 16.81 12.04 -4.61
CA GLU A 41 16.38 12.00 -6.01
C GLU A 41 16.41 13.39 -6.64
N GLY A 42 16.12 14.44 -5.86
CA GLY A 42 16.34 15.82 -6.26
C GLY A 42 17.79 16.08 -6.69
N LEU A 43 18.78 15.58 -5.95
CA LEU A 43 20.20 15.71 -6.35
C LEU A 43 20.52 14.96 -7.64
N LEU A 44 19.92 13.80 -7.88
CA LEU A 44 20.08 13.06 -9.14
C LEU A 44 19.49 13.86 -10.31
N VAL A 45 18.28 14.41 -10.14
CA VAL A 45 17.62 15.27 -11.15
C VAL A 45 18.42 16.55 -11.38
N ALA A 46 18.94 17.18 -10.32
CA ALA A 46 19.70 18.42 -10.41
C ALA A 46 21.01 18.21 -11.18
N LYS A 47 21.67 17.06 -10.98
CA LYS A 47 22.85 16.68 -11.77
C LYS A 47 22.52 16.60 -13.26
N THR A 48 21.39 15.99 -13.62
CA THR A 48 20.94 15.92 -15.02
C THR A 48 20.60 17.30 -15.56
N ALA A 49 19.85 18.12 -14.81
CA ALA A 49 19.45 19.47 -15.20
C ALA A 49 20.66 20.39 -15.45
N LEU A 50 21.64 20.39 -14.55
CA LEU A 50 22.88 21.17 -14.70
C LEU A 50 23.81 20.62 -15.80
N GLY A 51 23.64 19.37 -16.21
CA GLY A 51 24.27 18.84 -17.41
C GLY A 51 23.77 19.51 -18.69
N HIS A 52 22.50 19.93 -18.72
CA HIS A 52 21.90 20.68 -19.83
C HIS A 52 22.05 22.20 -19.69
N TYR A 53 21.92 22.72 -18.46
CA TYR A 53 21.90 24.15 -18.16
C TYR A 53 22.93 24.50 -17.07
N PRO A 54 24.24 24.40 -17.37
CA PRO A 54 25.31 24.51 -16.37
C PRO A 54 25.43 25.89 -15.73
N ASP A 55 24.92 26.94 -16.38
CA ASP A 55 25.01 28.32 -15.90
C ASP A 55 23.74 28.84 -15.21
N ASP A 56 22.69 28.02 -15.14
CA ASP A 56 21.45 28.42 -14.49
C ASP A 56 21.64 28.56 -12.97
N LEU A 57 21.45 29.79 -12.48
CA LEU A 57 21.68 30.13 -11.07
C LEU A 57 20.64 29.49 -10.14
N GLU A 58 19.40 29.35 -10.60
CA GLU A 58 18.32 28.76 -9.82
C GLU A 58 18.51 27.25 -9.66
N LEU A 59 18.90 26.53 -10.72
CA LEU A 59 19.23 25.11 -10.64
C LEU A 59 20.44 24.86 -9.71
N LYS A 60 21.45 25.74 -9.72
CA LYS A 60 22.58 25.67 -8.77
C LYS A 60 22.13 25.89 -7.33
N GLN A 61 21.26 26.87 -7.10
CA GLN A 61 20.70 27.16 -5.79
C GLN A 61 19.88 25.99 -5.26
N LEU A 62 18.96 25.44 -6.07
CA LEU A 62 18.16 24.28 -5.72
C LEU A 62 19.03 23.05 -5.42
N GLN A 63 20.08 22.80 -6.20
CA GLN A 63 21.03 21.73 -5.89
C GLN A 63 21.70 21.93 -4.52
N HIS A 64 22.09 23.16 -4.19
CA HIS A 64 22.69 23.49 -2.90
C HIS A 64 21.73 23.24 -1.74
N GLU A 65 20.48 23.69 -1.86
CA GLU A 65 19.43 23.50 -0.85
C GLU A 65 19.07 22.03 -0.65
N LEU A 66 18.89 21.27 -1.74
CA LEU A 66 18.67 19.82 -1.70
C LEU A 66 19.81 19.11 -0.98
N LYS A 67 21.06 19.51 -1.24
CA LYS A 67 22.24 18.94 -0.58
C LYS A 67 22.25 19.26 0.91
N GLY A 68 22.00 20.51 1.29
CA GLY A 68 21.91 20.93 2.70
C GLY A 68 20.84 20.11 3.44
N ALA A 69 19.61 20.11 2.92
CA ALA A 69 18.49 19.39 3.53
C ALA A 69 18.73 17.87 3.63
N PHE A 70 19.43 17.26 2.67
CA PHE A 70 19.82 15.85 2.75
C PHE A 70 20.83 15.59 3.89
N LEU A 71 21.83 16.45 4.03
CA LEU A 71 22.86 16.33 5.08
C LEU A 71 22.26 16.57 6.47
N ASP A 72 21.43 17.59 6.62
CA ASP A 72 20.76 17.92 7.89
C ASP A 72 19.88 16.76 8.37
N ARG A 73 19.09 16.17 7.47
CA ARG A 73 18.28 14.99 7.81
C ARG A 73 19.14 13.80 8.22
N THR A 74 20.23 13.56 7.47
CA THR A 74 21.15 12.45 7.77
C THR A 74 21.80 12.64 9.13
N GLN A 75 22.15 13.88 9.49
CA GLN A 75 22.72 14.22 10.79
C GLN A 75 21.68 14.07 11.91
N GLY A 76 20.45 14.55 11.72
CA GLY A 76 19.38 14.39 12.70
C GLY A 76 19.07 12.92 13.02
N TYR A 77 19.14 12.02 12.04
CA TYR A 77 18.99 10.58 12.30
C TYR A 77 20.11 10.00 13.17
N LYS A 78 21.35 10.51 13.07
CA LYS A 78 22.46 10.07 13.93
C LYS A 78 22.32 10.56 15.37
N GLU A 79 21.76 11.75 15.56
CA GLU A 79 21.60 12.38 16.87
C GLU A 79 20.49 11.75 17.71
N ILE A 80 19.39 11.32 17.08
CA ILE A 80 18.19 10.81 17.79
C ILE A 80 18.38 9.39 18.35
N GLN A 81 19.21 8.54 17.74
CA GLN A 81 19.23 7.09 18.06
C GLN A 81 20.57 6.56 18.59
N GLY A 82 21.54 7.43 18.88
CA GLY A 82 22.91 7.01 19.19
C GLY A 82 23.60 6.31 18.01
N GLU A 83 24.93 6.25 17.99
CA GLU A 83 25.67 5.73 16.84
C GLU A 83 25.48 4.21 16.58
N ASP A 84 24.92 3.46 17.55
CA ASP A 84 24.91 1.99 17.55
C ASP A 84 23.55 1.31 17.30
N GLU A 85 22.41 2.02 17.29
CA GLU A 85 21.09 1.33 17.23
C GLU A 85 20.54 1.10 15.82
N MET A 86 20.83 1.95 14.83
CA MET A 86 20.34 1.79 13.46
C MET A 86 21.43 1.29 12.51
N LYS A 87 21.16 0.17 11.82
CA LYS A 87 22.10 -0.36 10.81
C LYS A 87 22.27 0.68 9.69
N LYS A 88 23.52 0.91 9.24
CA LYS A 88 23.86 1.86 8.15
C LYS A 88 22.93 1.80 6.92
N PRO A 89 22.47 0.62 6.43
CA PRO A 89 21.52 0.55 5.32
C PRO A 89 20.17 1.21 5.59
N ASP A 90 19.65 1.05 6.82
CA ASP A 90 18.33 1.56 7.23
C ASP A 90 18.36 3.10 7.32
N MET A 91 19.49 3.66 7.82
CA MET A 91 19.73 5.12 7.79
C MET A 91 19.79 5.68 6.37
N VAL A 92 20.45 4.97 5.44
CA VAL A 92 20.55 5.41 4.04
C VAL A 92 19.18 5.40 3.39
N GLU A 93 18.35 4.41 3.66
CA GLU A 93 16.99 4.35 3.12
C GLU A 93 16.11 5.46 3.71
N ALA A 94 16.09 5.61 5.04
CA ALA A 94 15.28 6.63 5.73
C ALA A 94 15.66 8.07 5.34
N SER A 95 16.95 8.35 5.14
CA SER A 95 17.42 9.68 4.73
C SER A 95 17.07 10.03 3.27
N ARG A 96 16.85 9.03 2.41
CA ARG A 96 16.57 9.23 0.98
C ARG A 96 15.09 9.42 0.66
N MET A 97 14.19 8.92 1.49
CA MET A 97 12.75 8.98 1.26
C MET A 97 12.18 10.37 1.56
N GLY A 98 11.37 10.87 0.63
CA GLY A 98 10.50 12.03 0.87
C GLY A 98 9.26 11.65 1.68
N LYS A 99 8.44 12.64 1.98
CA LYS A 99 7.17 12.47 2.69
C LYS A 99 6.04 13.22 1.99
N ILE A 100 4.88 12.59 1.91
CA ILE A 100 3.65 13.23 1.45
C ILE A 100 2.51 12.95 2.42
N TYR A 101 1.46 13.78 2.34
CA TYR A 101 0.22 13.54 3.05
C TYR A 101 -0.75 12.76 2.17
N GLN A 102 -1.44 11.79 2.77
CA GLN A 102 -2.56 11.14 2.13
C GLN A 102 -3.80 12.04 2.22
N LYS A 103 -4.24 12.58 1.07
CA LYS A 103 -5.42 13.45 0.97
C LYS A 103 -6.24 13.12 -0.28
N LYS A 104 -7.54 13.36 -0.20
CA LYS A 104 -8.41 13.41 -1.39
C LYS A 104 -8.08 14.67 -2.17
N TYR A 105 -7.98 14.53 -3.49
CA TYR A 105 -7.73 15.65 -4.39
C TYR A 105 -9.05 16.36 -4.68
N PRO A 106 -9.18 17.66 -4.39
CA PRO A 106 -10.48 18.36 -4.39
C PRO A 106 -11.06 18.55 -5.80
N TRP A 107 -10.26 18.39 -6.84
CA TRP A 107 -10.69 18.48 -8.24
C TRP A 107 -10.98 17.12 -8.89
N MET A 108 -10.73 16.00 -8.20
CA MET A 108 -11.15 14.68 -8.68
C MET A 108 -12.61 14.47 -8.30
N ASP A 109 -13.39 13.88 -9.21
CA ASP A 109 -14.79 13.53 -8.96
C ASP A 109 -14.91 12.71 -7.65
N GLY A 110 -15.71 13.23 -6.72
CA GLY A 110 -15.89 12.66 -5.38
C GLY A 110 -16.35 11.21 -5.43
N ASP A 111 -17.15 10.85 -6.42
CA ASP A 111 -17.69 9.50 -6.51
C ASP A 111 -16.61 8.46 -6.84
N LEU A 112 -15.48 8.87 -7.42
CA LEU A 112 -14.35 7.97 -7.71
C LEU A 112 -13.66 7.45 -6.44
N TYR A 113 -13.88 8.11 -5.30
CA TYR A 113 -13.38 7.64 -4.00
C TYR A 113 -14.24 6.54 -3.39
N ASN A 114 -15.50 6.44 -3.80
CA ASN A 114 -16.54 5.69 -3.10
C ASN A 114 -16.60 4.23 -3.55
N ARG A 115 -16.96 3.34 -2.62
CA ARG A 115 -17.48 2.01 -2.95
C ARG A 115 -18.97 2.14 -3.16
N THR A 116 -19.49 1.67 -4.29
CA THR A 116 -20.92 1.81 -4.60
C THR A 116 -21.71 0.56 -4.19
N PRO A 117 -23.05 0.63 -4.08
CA PRO A 117 -23.87 -0.57 -3.92
C PRO A 117 -23.67 -1.59 -5.05
N GLU A 118 -23.35 -1.12 -6.27
CA GLU A 118 -22.98 -2.00 -7.38
C GLU A 118 -21.69 -2.76 -7.10
N THR A 119 -20.67 -2.08 -6.59
CA THR A 119 -19.42 -2.73 -6.14
C THR A 119 -19.69 -3.78 -5.06
N LEU A 120 -20.57 -3.51 -4.10
CA LEU A 120 -20.93 -4.49 -3.06
C LEU A 120 -21.64 -5.72 -3.64
N ARG A 121 -22.57 -5.54 -4.59
CA ARG A 121 -23.21 -6.65 -5.30
C ARG A 121 -22.20 -7.47 -6.09
N GLU A 122 -21.30 -6.83 -6.82
CA GLU A 122 -20.22 -7.51 -7.56
C GLU A 122 -19.29 -8.31 -6.63
N VAL A 123 -18.96 -7.76 -5.47
CA VAL A 123 -18.18 -8.45 -4.45
C VAL A 123 -18.92 -9.69 -3.96
N ASN A 124 -20.19 -9.58 -3.61
CA ASN A 124 -20.97 -10.71 -3.09
C ASN A 124 -21.17 -11.84 -4.11
N LYS A 125 -21.07 -11.57 -5.42
CA LYS A 125 -21.03 -12.65 -6.44
C LYS A 125 -19.89 -13.63 -6.20
N ALA A 126 -18.73 -13.17 -5.70
CA ALA A 126 -17.60 -14.04 -5.36
C ALA A 126 -17.83 -14.89 -4.10
N PHE A 127 -18.88 -14.58 -3.32
CA PHE A 127 -19.26 -15.27 -2.09
C PHE A 127 -20.52 -16.14 -2.27
N GLU A 128 -21.13 -16.16 -3.46
CA GLU A 128 -22.31 -16.98 -3.75
C GLU A 128 -22.03 -18.46 -3.46
N GLY A 129 -22.88 -19.09 -2.65
CA GLY A 129 -22.72 -20.48 -2.22
C GLY A 129 -21.68 -20.71 -1.11
N SER A 130 -20.99 -19.66 -0.65
CA SER A 130 -20.04 -19.76 0.47
C SER A 130 -20.75 -19.73 1.85
N SER A 131 -19.99 -19.94 2.93
CA SER A 131 -20.48 -19.76 4.31
C SER A 131 -20.56 -18.30 4.75
N CYS A 132 -20.20 -17.36 3.87
CA CYS A 132 -19.96 -15.97 4.19
C CYS A 132 -20.66 -15.02 3.21
N GLU A 133 -20.80 -13.77 3.64
CA GLU A 133 -21.30 -12.66 2.83
C GLU A 133 -20.59 -11.37 3.23
N VAL A 134 -20.50 -10.40 2.33
CA VAL A 134 -19.89 -9.09 2.60
C VAL A 134 -20.98 -8.06 2.85
N LYS A 135 -20.82 -7.26 3.92
CA LYS A 135 -21.77 -6.22 4.33
C LYS A 135 -21.10 -4.91 4.67
N VAL A 136 -21.88 -3.83 4.69
CA VAL A 136 -21.47 -2.52 5.22
C VAL A 136 -21.28 -2.59 6.73
N VAL A 137 -20.19 -2.02 7.22
CA VAL A 137 -19.78 -2.08 8.63
C VAL A 137 -19.62 -0.68 9.20
N VAL A 138 -20.17 -0.48 10.39
CA VAL A 138 -19.78 0.64 11.26
C VAL A 138 -18.62 0.20 12.16
N LEU A 139 -17.43 0.75 11.93
CA LEU A 139 -16.22 0.47 12.73
C LEU A 139 -16.13 1.45 13.91
N GLY A 140 -15.55 1.00 15.03
CA GLY A 140 -15.34 1.83 16.23
C GLY A 140 -16.37 1.66 17.35
N ASP A 141 -17.40 0.84 17.14
CA ASP A 141 -18.32 0.38 18.20
C ASP A 141 -17.81 -0.94 18.82
N ALA A 142 -18.18 -1.21 20.09
CA ALA A 142 -17.85 -2.44 20.83
C ALA A 142 -18.26 -3.75 20.10
N LYS A 143 -19.23 -3.64 19.19
CA LYS A 143 -19.68 -4.70 18.28
C LYS A 143 -19.92 -4.07 16.90
N PRO A 144 -19.04 -4.30 15.91
CA PRO A 144 -19.24 -3.80 14.56
C PRO A 144 -20.60 -4.26 14.05
N ARG A 145 -21.46 -3.29 13.69
CA ARG A 145 -22.83 -3.58 13.24
C ARG A 145 -22.94 -3.38 11.74
N VAL A 146 -23.85 -4.16 11.17
CA VAL A 146 -24.26 -4.01 9.78
C VAL A 146 -25.05 -2.71 9.64
N ALA A 147 -24.57 -1.78 8.82
CA ALA A 147 -25.34 -0.59 8.45
C ALA A 147 -26.30 -0.91 7.29
N GLN A 148 -27.29 -0.03 7.08
CA GLN A 148 -28.12 -0.12 5.88
C GLN A 148 -27.32 0.30 4.64
N GLU A 149 -27.61 -0.35 3.51
CA GLU A 149 -27.10 0.08 2.22
C GLU A 149 -27.84 1.37 1.83
N GLU A 150 -27.20 2.51 2.04
CA GLU A 150 -27.69 3.80 1.54
C GLU A 150 -27.19 4.04 0.10
N GLU A 151 -27.89 4.90 -0.65
CA GLU A 151 -27.41 5.35 -1.97
C GLU A 151 -26.12 6.18 -1.78
N GLY A 152 -25.03 5.79 -2.47
CA GLY A 152 -23.76 6.51 -2.41
C GLY A 152 -22.56 5.63 -2.04
N ASP A 153 -21.73 6.08 -1.10
CA ASP A 153 -20.59 5.32 -0.59
C ASP A 153 -21.04 4.31 0.47
N VAL A 154 -20.96 3.01 0.17
CA VAL A 154 -21.35 1.93 1.09
C VAL A 154 -20.31 1.67 2.19
N GLY A 155 -19.52 2.68 2.55
CA GLY A 155 -18.70 2.74 3.75
C GLY A 155 -17.65 1.63 3.86
N PRO A 156 -17.15 1.36 5.08
CA PRO A 156 -16.34 0.17 5.38
C PRO A 156 -17.11 -1.11 5.04
N LEU A 157 -16.42 -2.10 4.47
CA LEU A 157 -16.99 -3.41 4.21
C LEU A 157 -16.37 -4.44 5.14
N GLY A 158 -17.09 -5.51 5.43
CA GLY A 158 -16.61 -6.63 6.23
C GLY A 158 -17.30 -7.94 5.91
N ILE A 159 -16.64 -9.04 6.26
CA ILE A 159 -17.15 -10.40 6.05
C ILE A 159 -17.98 -10.83 7.25
N TYR A 160 -19.15 -11.41 6.99
CA TYR A 160 -20.08 -11.94 7.99
C TYR A 160 -20.45 -13.39 7.69
N ALA A 161 -20.70 -14.16 8.74
CA ALA A 161 -21.16 -15.53 8.62
C ALA A 161 -22.60 -15.57 8.09
N ALA A 162 -22.82 -16.19 6.92
CA ALA A 162 -24.15 -16.39 6.35
C ALA A 162 -24.90 -17.57 7.01
N ARG A 163 -24.14 -18.45 7.67
CA ARG A 163 -24.60 -19.61 8.46
C ARG A 163 -23.67 -19.85 9.64
N ASP A 164 -24.03 -20.76 10.54
CA ASP A 164 -23.11 -21.24 11.58
C ASP A 164 -21.90 -21.93 10.92
N ILE A 165 -20.70 -21.66 11.45
CA ILE A 165 -19.41 -22.18 11.01
C ILE A 165 -18.76 -22.87 12.21
N GLN A 166 -18.23 -24.08 12.01
CA GLN A 166 -17.56 -24.84 13.06
C GLN A 166 -16.09 -24.43 13.16
N GLU A 167 -15.50 -24.66 14.33
CA GLU A 167 -14.05 -24.51 14.49
C GLU A 167 -13.29 -25.45 13.54
N GLY A 168 -12.25 -24.94 12.90
CA GLY A 168 -11.45 -25.68 11.92
C GLY A 168 -12.03 -25.67 10.50
N ASP A 169 -13.25 -25.16 10.28
CA ASP A 169 -13.81 -25.03 8.93
C ASP A 169 -12.93 -24.09 8.08
N LEU A 170 -12.61 -24.49 6.83
CA LEU A 170 -12.10 -23.53 5.86
C LEU A 170 -13.22 -22.58 5.48
N VAL A 171 -12.99 -21.31 5.78
CA VAL A 171 -13.91 -20.21 5.49
C VAL A 171 -13.62 -19.61 4.12
N MET A 172 -12.35 -19.47 3.75
CA MET A 172 -11.94 -18.86 2.49
C MET A 172 -10.59 -19.41 2.02
N LEU A 173 -10.52 -19.70 0.73
CA LEU A 173 -9.28 -19.85 -0.03
C LEU A 173 -9.27 -18.78 -1.12
N ASP A 174 -8.49 -17.72 -0.91
CA ASP A 174 -8.45 -16.58 -1.83
C ASP A 174 -7.21 -16.62 -2.71
N THR A 175 -7.37 -17.16 -3.93
CA THR A 175 -6.33 -17.15 -4.95
C THR A 175 -6.26 -15.82 -5.67
N THR A 176 -5.08 -15.38 -6.08
CA THR A 176 -4.92 -14.10 -6.78
C THR A 176 -3.89 -14.16 -7.89
N ILE A 177 -4.10 -13.32 -8.91
CA ILE A 177 -3.19 -13.10 -10.04
C ILE A 177 -2.43 -11.77 -9.95
N THR A 178 -2.71 -11.00 -8.89
CA THR A 178 -2.06 -9.70 -8.64
C THR A 178 -0.79 -9.84 -7.82
N GLY A 179 -0.48 -11.06 -7.37
CA GLY A 179 0.74 -11.36 -6.63
C GLY A 179 1.98 -11.06 -7.46
N VAL A 180 2.93 -10.38 -6.83
CA VAL A 180 4.26 -10.08 -7.36
C VAL A 180 5.31 -10.34 -6.29
N SER A 181 6.56 -10.46 -6.71
CA SER A 181 7.70 -10.51 -5.80
C SER A 181 8.76 -9.46 -6.16
N ASN A 182 9.78 -9.36 -5.32
CA ASN A 182 11.03 -8.65 -5.64
C ASN A 182 11.92 -9.39 -6.65
N VAL A 183 11.48 -10.55 -7.17
CA VAL A 183 12.18 -11.31 -8.21
C VAL A 183 11.42 -11.14 -9.52
N SER A 184 12.14 -10.79 -10.59
CA SER A 184 11.52 -10.67 -11.91
C SER A 184 11.02 -12.02 -12.42
N SER A 185 9.84 -12.03 -13.06
CA SER A 185 9.32 -13.21 -13.74
C SER A 185 10.30 -13.77 -14.77
N SER A 186 11.21 -12.94 -15.32
CA SER A 186 12.24 -13.35 -16.28
C SER A 186 13.28 -14.31 -15.71
N LYS A 187 13.37 -14.44 -14.38
CA LYS A 187 14.20 -15.44 -13.71
C LYS A 187 13.61 -16.85 -13.77
N LEU A 188 12.32 -16.99 -14.08
CA LEU A 188 11.61 -18.27 -14.19
C LEU A 188 11.63 -19.12 -12.91
N GLU A 189 11.98 -18.53 -11.77
CA GLU A 189 12.03 -19.19 -10.46
C GLU A 189 10.65 -19.33 -9.79
N HIS A 190 9.69 -18.53 -10.24
CA HIS A 190 8.34 -18.46 -9.68
C HIS A 190 7.29 -18.47 -10.78
N CYS A 191 6.12 -19.03 -10.48
CA CYS A 191 4.97 -18.98 -11.36
C CYS A 191 4.53 -17.53 -11.54
N ASP A 192 4.45 -17.07 -12.79
CA ASP A 192 4.07 -15.69 -13.09
C ASP A 192 2.63 -15.36 -12.67
N ALA A 193 1.75 -16.35 -12.52
CA ALA A 193 0.36 -16.15 -12.09
C ALA A 193 0.19 -16.17 -10.57
N CYS A 194 0.62 -17.24 -9.90
CA CYS A 194 0.37 -17.43 -8.47
C CYS A 194 1.59 -17.18 -7.58
N GLN A 195 2.75 -16.84 -8.16
CA GLN A 195 4.04 -16.69 -7.46
C GLN A 195 4.58 -17.96 -6.78
N GLY A 196 3.95 -19.12 -6.97
CA GLY A 196 4.45 -20.38 -6.44
C GLY A 196 5.84 -20.75 -6.97
N CYS A 197 6.67 -21.33 -6.11
CA CYS A 197 8.04 -21.73 -6.41
C CYS A 197 8.08 -22.74 -7.57
N LEU A 198 8.95 -22.52 -8.56
CA LEU A 198 9.19 -23.41 -9.69
C LEU A 198 10.52 -24.18 -9.57
N MET A 199 11.22 -24.04 -8.44
CA MET A 199 12.51 -24.67 -8.21
C MET A 199 12.37 -26.04 -7.56
N PRO A 200 13.28 -27.00 -7.85
CA PRO A 200 13.38 -28.24 -7.09
C PRO A 200 13.65 -27.96 -5.60
N PRO A 201 13.14 -28.79 -4.65
CA PRO A 201 12.35 -30.01 -4.87
C PRO A 201 10.83 -29.76 -5.06
N TYR A 202 10.38 -28.51 -5.04
CA TYR A 202 8.95 -28.13 -5.01
C TYR A 202 8.24 -28.21 -6.36
N MET A 203 9.01 -28.23 -7.46
CA MET A 203 8.49 -28.38 -8.81
C MET A 203 9.47 -29.18 -9.65
N ARG A 204 8.93 -30.11 -10.44
CA ARG A 204 9.71 -30.83 -11.46
C ARG A 204 9.78 -30.01 -12.73
N PRO A 205 10.95 -29.84 -13.37
CA PRO A 205 11.08 -29.03 -14.59
C PRO A 205 10.10 -29.41 -15.70
N GLU A 206 9.76 -30.70 -15.83
CA GLU A 206 8.86 -31.21 -16.88
C GLU A 206 7.39 -30.82 -16.64
N CYS A 207 7.04 -30.43 -15.43
CA CYS A 207 5.69 -29.95 -15.08
C CYS A 207 5.53 -28.44 -15.31
N ILE A 208 6.63 -27.71 -15.56
CA ILE A 208 6.59 -26.27 -15.78
C ILE A 208 6.02 -25.98 -17.17
N VAL A 209 4.98 -25.14 -17.20
CA VAL A 209 4.35 -24.72 -18.44
C VAL A 209 5.02 -23.45 -18.94
N HIS A 210 5.64 -23.53 -20.11
CA HIS A 210 6.20 -22.39 -20.82
C HIS A 210 5.27 -21.93 -21.94
N PRO A 211 4.91 -20.64 -22.00
CA PRO A 211 4.07 -20.14 -23.09
C PRO A 211 4.86 -20.12 -24.41
N ALA A 212 4.19 -20.37 -25.53
CA ALA A 212 4.83 -20.34 -26.84
C ALA A 212 5.16 -18.92 -27.34
N CYS A 213 4.52 -17.89 -26.78
CA CYS A 213 4.64 -16.50 -27.24
C CYS A 213 5.87 -15.75 -26.68
N CYS A 214 6.49 -16.23 -25.60
CA CYS A 214 7.68 -15.59 -25.01
C CYS A 214 8.45 -16.55 -24.10
N ASN A 215 9.69 -16.20 -23.74
CA ASN A 215 10.56 -16.98 -22.83
C ASN A 215 10.81 -16.28 -21.49
N LYS A 216 9.99 -15.28 -21.13
CA LYS A 216 10.19 -14.41 -19.97
C LYS A 216 9.34 -14.78 -18.75
N VAL A 217 8.46 -15.77 -18.87
CA VAL A 217 7.56 -16.19 -17.80
C VAL A 217 7.37 -17.71 -17.85
N ALA A 218 7.00 -18.29 -16.71
CA ALA A 218 6.69 -19.70 -16.56
C ALA A 218 5.51 -19.89 -15.61
N TYR A 219 4.80 -21.01 -15.73
CA TYR A 219 3.61 -21.31 -14.94
C TYR A 219 3.70 -22.69 -14.31
N CYS A 220 3.22 -22.82 -13.06
CA CYS A 220 3.21 -24.11 -12.35
C CYS A 220 2.15 -25.08 -12.89
N SER A 221 1.16 -24.58 -13.63
CA SER A 221 0.06 -25.38 -14.16
C SER A 221 -0.54 -24.77 -15.42
N LEU A 222 -1.28 -25.59 -16.18
CA LEU A 222 -2.04 -25.14 -17.33
C LEU A 222 -3.14 -24.15 -16.95
N GLU A 223 -3.69 -24.25 -15.74
CA GLU A 223 -4.70 -23.33 -15.23
C GLU A 223 -4.12 -21.94 -14.98
N CYS A 224 -2.98 -21.87 -14.29
CA CYS A 224 -2.23 -20.62 -14.10
C CYS A 224 -1.88 -19.97 -15.44
N TYR A 225 -1.43 -20.76 -16.43
CA TYR A 225 -1.17 -20.26 -17.76
C TYR A 225 -2.44 -19.72 -18.44
N LYS A 226 -3.56 -20.47 -18.42
CA LYS A 226 -4.82 -20.05 -19.08
C LYS A 226 -5.36 -18.75 -18.50
N ILE A 227 -5.39 -18.62 -17.17
CA ILE A 227 -5.86 -17.39 -16.51
C ILE A 227 -4.95 -16.21 -16.87
N ALA A 228 -3.63 -16.41 -16.84
CA ALA A 228 -2.69 -15.37 -17.24
C ALA A 228 -2.87 -14.95 -18.71
N ALA A 229 -2.88 -15.93 -19.62
CA ALA A 229 -2.96 -15.75 -21.07
C ALA A 229 -4.23 -15.03 -21.52
N THR A 230 -5.36 -15.30 -20.87
CA THR A 230 -6.64 -14.63 -21.14
C THR A 230 -6.75 -13.25 -20.50
N GLY A 231 -6.03 -13.04 -19.39
CA GLY A 231 -5.95 -11.79 -18.62
C GLY A 231 -4.70 -10.96 -18.91
N TYR A 232 -3.96 -10.62 -17.85
CA TYR A 232 -2.86 -9.64 -17.86
C TYR A 232 -1.70 -10.00 -18.80
N HIS A 233 -1.47 -11.29 -19.10
CA HIS A 233 -0.31 -11.69 -19.91
C HIS A 233 -0.40 -11.10 -21.32
N LYS A 234 -1.59 -10.99 -21.92
CA LYS A 234 -1.76 -10.37 -23.25
C LYS A 234 -1.35 -8.89 -23.28
N VAL A 235 -1.42 -8.22 -22.12
CA VAL A 235 -1.03 -6.81 -21.95
C VAL A 235 0.48 -6.70 -21.76
N LEU A 236 1.08 -7.61 -20.98
CA LEU A 236 2.51 -7.59 -20.66
C LEU A 236 3.40 -8.25 -21.73
N CYS A 237 2.92 -9.26 -22.45
CA CYS A 237 3.71 -10.08 -23.35
C CYS A 237 4.44 -9.24 -24.41
N GLY A 238 5.72 -9.54 -24.62
CA GLY A 238 6.59 -8.84 -25.57
C GLY A 238 7.13 -7.49 -25.08
N LYS A 239 6.85 -7.08 -23.85
CA LYS A 239 7.39 -5.86 -23.22
C LYS A 239 8.38 -6.22 -22.11
N ASP A 240 9.37 -5.37 -21.90
CA ASP A 240 10.40 -5.58 -20.89
C ASP A 240 10.23 -4.63 -19.70
N PHE A 241 10.04 -5.23 -18.53
CA PHE A 241 9.90 -4.54 -17.25
C PHE A 241 11.00 -4.93 -16.25
N ASP A 242 12.07 -5.61 -16.69
CA ASP A 242 13.19 -6.01 -15.84
C ASP A 242 13.86 -4.78 -15.17
N TRP A 243 13.77 -3.61 -15.79
CA TRP A 243 14.24 -2.33 -15.23
C TRP A 243 13.59 -1.93 -13.89
N LEU A 244 12.39 -2.44 -13.57
CA LEU A 244 11.75 -2.22 -12.27
C LEU A 244 12.47 -2.94 -11.13
N TYR A 245 13.24 -3.98 -11.46
CA TYR A 245 13.96 -4.83 -10.51
C TYR A 245 15.41 -4.40 -10.33
N GLU A 246 15.92 -3.54 -11.22
CA GLU A 246 17.22 -2.93 -11.09
C GLU A 246 17.27 -2.07 -9.82
N ASN A 247 18.26 -2.31 -8.96
CA ASN A 247 18.46 -1.61 -7.68
C ASN A 247 17.49 -1.96 -6.54
N ILE A 248 16.61 -2.96 -6.68
CA ILE A 248 15.85 -3.49 -5.53
C ILE A 248 16.84 -4.17 -4.58
N LYS A 249 17.05 -3.58 -3.40
CA LYS A 249 17.76 -4.26 -2.30
C LYS A 249 16.74 -4.97 -1.42
N VAL A 250 16.99 -6.25 -1.12
CA VAL A 250 16.18 -7.02 -0.17
C VAL A 250 16.39 -6.43 1.22
N ALA A 251 15.33 -5.92 1.84
CA ALA A 251 15.39 -5.48 3.23
C ALA A 251 15.63 -6.69 4.14
N LYS A 252 16.52 -6.56 5.14
CA LYS A 252 16.84 -7.64 6.08
C LYS A 252 15.77 -7.85 7.17
N LYS A 253 14.84 -6.90 7.33
CA LYS A 253 13.71 -6.95 8.28
C LYS A 253 12.38 -6.95 7.51
N SER A 254 11.30 -7.32 8.19
CA SER A 254 9.91 -7.28 7.70
C SER A 254 9.52 -5.85 7.33
N GLY A 255 9.77 -5.49 6.08
CA GLY A 255 9.42 -4.22 5.46
C GLY A 255 9.60 -4.42 3.96
N ALA A 256 8.60 -4.06 3.18
CA ALA A 256 8.66 -4.27 1.75
C ALA A 256 9.64 -3.27 1.11
N PRO A 257 10.42 -3.70 0.10
CA PRO A 257 11.50 -2.91 -0.46
C PRO A 257 10.94 -1.68 -1.19
N SER A 258 11.66 -0.54 -1.18
CA SER A 258 11.23 0.76 -1.72
C SER A 258 10.55 0.79 -3.12
N HIS A 259 10.64 -0.29 -3.91
CA HIS A 259 10.13 -0.39 -5.28
C HIS A 259 8.96 -1.38 -5.48
N TRP A 260 8.54 -2.12 -4.45
CA TRP A 260 7.44 -3.10 -4.60
C TRP A 260 6.15 -2.45 -5.13
N LYS A 261 5.90 -1.18 -4.79
CA LYS A 261 4.72 -0.42 -5.21
C LYS A 261 4.64 -0.33 -6.73
N ALA A 262 5.75 -0.05 -7.41
CA ALA A 262 5.77 0.07 -8.86
C ALA A 262 5.56 -1.29 -9.56
N VAL A 263 6.15 -2.36 -9.01
CA VAL A 263 5.97 -3.73 -9.52
C VAL A 263 4.52 -4.19 -9.35
N ASN A 264 3.92 -3.96 -8.18
CA ASN A 264 2.53 -4.32 -7.94
C ASN A 264 1.57 -3.45 -8.76
N PHE A 265 1.88 -2.16 -8.95
CA PHE A 265 1.13 -1.27 -9.83
C PHE A 265 1.13 -1.77 -11.28
N LEU A 266 2.29 -2.17 -11.83
CA LEU A 266 2.38 -2.79 -13.15
C LEU A 266 1.40 -3.96 -13.27
N ARG A 267 1.41 -4.87 -12.29
CA ARG A 267 0.56 -6.06 -12.31
C ARG A 267 -0.93 -5.70 -12.22
N VAL A 268 -1.31 -4.84 -11.27
CA VAL A 268 -2.70 -4.41 -11.08
C VAL A 268 -3.21 -3.70 -12.34
N VAL A 269 -2.45 -2.76 -12.89
CA VAL A 269 -2.84 -2.05 -14.11
C VAL A 269 -2.92 -2.98 -15.31
N ALA A 270 -2.03 -3.97 -15.43
CA ALA A 270 -2.11 -4.94 -16.51
C ALA A 270 -3.39 -5.80 -16.44
N VAL A 271 -3.86 -6.15 -15.24
CA VAL A 271 -5.17 -6.79 -15.05
C VAL A 271 -6.29 -5.84 -15.45
N VAL A 272 -6.27 -4.59 -14.95
CA VAL A 272 -7.29 -3.57 -15.28
C VAL A 272 -7.38 -3.33 -16.79
N LEU A 273 -6.25 -3.16 -17.49
CA LEU A 273 -6.22 -2.95 -18.94
C LEU A 273 -6.65 -4.19 -19.72
N ALA A 274 -6.36 -5.39 -19.19
CA ALA A 274 -6.78 -6.65 -19.81
C ALA A 274 -8.31 -6.82 -19.79
N ASP A 275 -8.97 -6.36 -18.73
CA ASP A 275 -10.41 -6.47 -18.50
C ASP A 275 -11.18 -5.35 -19.20
N ILE A 276 -10.71 -4.10 -19.08
CA ILE A 276 -11.35 -2.93 -19.69
C ILE A 276 -11.26 -2.99 -21.22
N GLY A 277 -10.19 -3.55 -21.79
CA GLY A 277 -10.02 -3.69 -23.23
C GLY A 277 -10.15 -2.34 -23.95
N LYS A 278 -11.18 -2.19 -24.80
CA LYS A 278 -11.51 -0.91 -25.49
C LYS A 278 -12.64 -0.13 -24.84
N THR A 279 -13.22 -0.63 -23.75
CA THR A 279 -14.30 0.06 -23.04
C THR A 279 -13.74 1.26 -22.31
N ARG A 280 -14.54 2.34 -22.20
CA ARG A 280 -14.10 3.58 -21.57
C ARG A 280 -14.51 3.58 -20.08
N VAL A 281 -14.05 2.58 -19.33
CA VAL A 281 -14.26 2.50 -17.88
C VAL A 281 -13.10 3.19 -17.18
N HIS A 282 -13.41 4.05 -16.20
CA HIS A 282 -12.39 4.72 -15.40
C HIS A 282 -11.66 3.68 -14.51
N PRO A 283 -10.32 3.67 -14.41
CA PRO A 283 -9.59 2.61 -13.70
C PRO A 283 -9.95 2.51 -12.21
N LEU A 284 -10.30 3.62 -11.55
CA LEU A 284 -10.81 3.60 -10.15
C LEU A 284 -12.19 2.97 -9.99
N ARG A 285 -12.94 2.76 -11.08
CA ARG A 285 -14.23 2.06 -11.12
C ARG A 285 -14.08 0.58 -11.46
N HIS A 286 -12.92 0.15 -11.92
CA HIS A 286 -12.67 -1.26 -12.18
C HIS A 286 -12.90 -2.09 -10.92
N SER A 287 -13.59 -3.22 -11.01
CA SER A 287 -14.00 -4.01 -9.84
C SER A 287 -12.84 -4.38 -8.91
N LEU A 288 -11.64 -4.69 -9.46
CA LEU A 288 -10.42 -4.94 -8.70
C LEU A 288 -9.97 -3.72 -7.86
N VAL A 289 -10.13 -2.50 -8.39
CA VAL A 289 -9.64 -1.26 -7.78
C VAL A 289 -10.70 -0.60 -6.92
N ALA A 290 -11.97 -0.60 -7.35
CA ALA A 290 -13.08 0.01 -6.64
C ALA A 290 -13.36 -0.66 -5.29
N ARG A 291 -13.12 -1.97 -5.18
CA ARG A 291 -13.36 -2.73 -3.94
C ARG A 291 -12.40 -2.40 -2.79
N MET A 292 -11.22 -1.88 -3.10
CA MET A 292 -10.18 -1.53 -2.13
C MET A 292 -10.45 -0.17 -1.47
N SER A 293 -10.17 -0.04 -0.17
CA SER A 293 -10.19 1.26 0.52
C SER A 293 -8.83 1.94 0.50
N ALA A 294 -8.79 3.27 0.37
CA ALA A 294 -7.55 4.04 0.46
C ALA A 294 -7.19 4.46 1.90
N ASN A 295 -8.10 4.35 2.88
CA ASN A 295 -7.89 4.79 4.27
C ASN A 295 -7.51 6.28 4.41
N TYR A 296 -8.24 7.16 3.72
CA TYR A 296 -8.07 8.61 3.91
C TYR A 296 -8.37 9.03 5.36
N PRO A 297 -7.66 10.04 5.88
CA PRO A 297 -8.00 10.62 7.18
C PRO A 297 -9.43 11.16 7.19
N PRO A 298 -10.12 11.14 8.35
CA PRO A 298 -11.43 11.76 8.50
C PRO A 298 -11.42 13.24 8.11
N GLU A 299 -12.55 13.72 7.61
CA GLU A 299 -12.71 15.13 7.25
C GLU A 299 -12.50 16.04 8.47
N GLY A 300 -11.80 17.16 8.28
CA GLY A 300 -11.47 18.09 9.35
C GLY A 300 -10.33 17.66 10.28
N LYS A 301 -9.78 16.45 10.16
CA LYS A 301 -8.59 16.05 10.92
C LYS A 301 -7.39 16.92 10.50
N ILE A 302 -6.89 17.72 11.44
CA ILE A 302 -5.63 18.45 11.27
C ILE A 302 -4.52 17.41 11.33
N LEU A 303 -3.79 17.24 10.22
CA LEU A 303 -2.65 16.34 10.17
C LEU A 303 -1.51 16.92 11.01
N GLY A 304 -1.26 16.33 12.17
CA GLY A 304 -0.16 16.68 13.06
C GLY A 304 1.18 16.08 12.61
N GLN A 305 2.26 16.39 13.34
CA GLN A 305 3.60 15.85 13.04
C GLN A 305 3.69 14.32 13.11
N TYR A 306 2.75 13.70 13.84
CA TYR A 306 2.61 12.25 14.02
C TYR A 306 1.59 11.62 13.07
N ASP A 307 0.83 12.41 12.31
CA ASP A 307 0.06 11.90 11.17
C ASP A 307 1.06 11.57 10.07
N ALA A 308 1.60 10.35 10.19
CA ALA A 308 2.80 9.88 9.51
C ALA A 308 2.80 10.27 8.03
N GLY A 309 3.64 11.25 7.67
CA GLY A 309 3.96 11.51 6.28
C GLY A 309 4.36 10.20 5.62
N HIS A 310 3.63 9.80 4.58
CA HIS A 310 3.85 8.55 3.88
C HIS A 310 5.16 8.65 3.11
N GLN A 311 5.99 7.60 3.22
CA GLN A 311 7.23 7.50 2.46
C GLN A 311 6.95 7.60 0.97
N TRP A 312 7.70 8.47 0.31
CA TRP A 312 7.51 8.81 -1.08
C TRP A 312 8.84 8.92 -1.81
N LEU A 313 8.87 8.39 -3.04
CA LEU A 313 10.02 8.47 -3.93
C LEU A 313 9.54 8.91 -5.31
N TYR A 314 10.22 9.88 -5.90
CA TYR A 314 9.95 10.38 -7.24
C TYR A 314 9.97 9.25 -8.28
N PHE A 315 10.95 8.35 -8.20
CA PHE A 315 11.01 7.22 -9.12
C PHE A 315 9.79 6.32 -8.98
N THR A 316 9.51 5.82 -7.77
CA THR A 316 8.44 4.84 -7.53
C THR A 316 7.05 5.43 -7.73
N ASN A 317 6.83 6.70 -7.39
CA ASN A 317 5.50 7.32 -7.38
C ASN A 317 5.18 8.12 -8.65
N VAL A 318 6.18 8.51 -9.45
CA VAL A 318 5.96 9.35 -10.65
C VAL A 318 6.61 8.72 -11.89
N VAL A 319 7.93 8.48 -11.86
CA VAL A 319 8.67 8.05 -13.06
C VAL A 319 8.26 6.65 -13.50
N ALA A 320 8.29 5.68 -12.58
CA ALA A 320 7.97 4.29 -12.86
C ALA A 320 6.52 4.10 -13.36
N PRO A 321 5.46 4.58 -12.67
CA PRO A 321 4.10 4.42 -13.17
C PRO A 321 3.87 5.13 -14.51
N THR A 322 4.52 6.28 -14.75
CA THR A 322 4.49 6.96 -16.06
C THR A 322 5.07 6.08 -17.15
N GLN A 323 6.28 5.54 -16.94
CA GLN A 323 6.95 4.69 -17.91
C GLN A 323 6.17 3.38 -18.14
N ILE A 324 5.63 2.79 -17.08
CA ILE A 324 4.76 1.61 -17.15
C ILE A 324 3.57 1.90 -18.08
N LEU A 325 2.80 2.95 -17.81
CA LEU A 325 1.59 3.28 -18.58
C LEU A 325 1.92 3.54 -20.05
N LEU A 326 2.97 4.32 -20.33
CA LEU A 326 3.42 4.57 -21.71
C LEU A 326 3.82 3.27 -22.43
N GLN A 327 4.57 2.38 -21.78
CA GLN A 327 4.93 1.08 -22.36
C GLN A 327 3.72 0.17 -22.57
N LEU A 328 2.69 0.28 -21.72
CA LEU A 328 1.41 -0.43 -21.88
C LEU A 328 0.49 0.21 -22.93
N GLY A 329 0.90 1.31 -23.57
CA GLY A 329 0.14 1.99 -24.62
C GLY A 329 -0.84 3.05 -24.12
N VAL A 330 -0.76 3.44 -22.85
CA VAL A 330 -1.55 4.53 -22.27
C VAL A 330 -0.74 5.82 -22.30
N ASN A 331 -1.19 6.80 -23.08
CA ASN A 331 -0.58 8.12 -23.09
C ASN A 331 -1.17 9.01 -21.97
N ILE A 332 -0.50 9.01 -20.82
CA ILE A 332 -0.93 9.74 -19.61
C ILE A 332 -1.05 11.25 -19.80
N PHE A 333 -0.37 11.82 -20.81
CA PHE A 333 -0.42 13.26 -21.08
C PHE A 333 -1.68 13.68 -21.83
N THR A 334 -2.43 12.71 -22.36
CA THR A 334 -3.63 12.95 -23.15
C THR A 334 -4.85 12.17 -22.67
N ASP A 335 -4.66 11.11 -21.90
CA ASP A 335 -5.73 10.28 -21.37
C ASP A 335 -6.22 10.83 -20.02
N PRO A 336 -7.45 11.36 -19.93
CA PRO A 336 -7.99 11.93 -18.70
C PRO A 336 -8.28 10.88 -17.61
N PHE A 337 -8.18 9.58 -17.91
CA PHE A 337 -8.44 8.52 -16.94
C PHE A 337 -7.18 8.05 -16.19
N TRP A 338 -6.01 8.48 -16.65
CA TRP A 338 -4.71 8.05 -16.11
C TRP A 338 -3.85 9.25 -15.68
N THR A 339 -4.50 10.17 -14.97
CA THR A 339 -3.87 11.34 -14.36
C THR A 339 -3.16 10.98 -13.04
N GLN A 340 -2.31 11.86 -12.51
CA GLN A 340 -1.37 11.52 -11.42
C GLN A 340 -2.05 11.24 -10.06
N GLU A 341 -3.13 11.95 -9.79
CA GLU A 341 -4.09 11.81 -8.68
C GLU A 341 -4.80 10.45 -8.73
N VAL A 342 -5.17 9.98 -9.93
CA VAL A 342 -5.72 8.64 -10.14
C VAL A 342 -4.68 7.57 -9.81
N ILE A 343 -3.47 7.70 -10.35
CA ILE A 343 -2.34 6.81 -10.05
C ILE A 343 -2.06 6.78 -8.55
N GLN A 344 -2.00 7.94 -7.90
CA GLN A 344 -1.75 8.05 -6.47
C GLN A 344 -2.90 7.46 -5.63
N THR A 345 -4.15 7.57 -6.09
CA THR A 345 -5.30 6.92 -5.46
C THR A 345 -5.22 5.39 -5.58
N ILE A 346 -4.77 4.86 -6.72
CA ILE A 346 -4.50 3.42 -6.89
C ILE A 346 -3.41 2.98 -5.91
N PHE A 347 -2.31 3.74 -5.76
CA PHE A 347 -1.28 3.43 -4.77
C PHE A 347 -1.84 3.39 -3.34
N TRP A 348 -2.66 4.37 -2.95
CA TRP A 348 -3.29 4.36 -1.64
C TRP A 348 -4.16 3.13 -1.39
N ARG A 349 -4.91 2.70 -2.40
CA ARG A 349 -5.71 1.49 -2.35
C ARG A 349 -4.83 0.23 -2.26
N ILE A 350 -3.79 0.14 -3.08
CA ILE A 350 -2.84 -0.99 -3.02
C ILE A 350 -2.17 -1.05 -1.64
N GLU A 351 -1.59 0.05 -1.16
CA GLU A 351 -0.86 0.12 0.12
C GLU A 351 -1.72 -0.23 1.33
N ASN A 352 -3.00 0.11 1.29
CA ASN A 352 -3.90 -0.19 2.41
C ASN A 352 -4.41 -1.64 2.41
N ASN A 353 -4.43 -2.33 1.27
CA ASN A 353 -5.04 -3.65 1.12
C ASN A 353 -4.05 -4.75 0.75
N ALA A 354 -2.76 -4.41 0.55
CA ALA A 354 -1.71 -5.36 0.25
C ALA A 354 -1.46 -6.30 1.43
N ASN A 355 -1.44 -7.59 1.12
CA ASN A 355 -0.89 -8.62 1.98
C ASN A 355 0.56 -8.90 1.56
N MET A 356 1.44 -9.10 2.54
CA MET A 356 2.87 -9.29 2.30
C MET A 356 3.34 -10.56 2.99
N ALA A 357 4.23 -11.29 2.31
CA ALA A 357 4.83 -12.49 2.84
C ALA A 357 6.32 -12.54 2.48
N ILE A 358 7.07 -13.37 3.20
CA ILE A 358 8.46 -13.69 2.86
C ILE A 358 8.51 -15.20 2.68
N THR A 359 9.14 -15.65 1.60
CA THR A 359 9.38 -17.07 1.33
C THR A 359 10.87 -17.31 1.03
N GLU A 360 11.42 -18.45 1.43
CA GLU A 360 12.80 -18.86 1.21
C GLU A 360 12.90 -20.19 0.43
N LEU A 361 11.85 -20.53 -0.32
CA LEU A 361 11.77 -21.79 -1.08
C LEU A 361 12.75 -21.89 -2.26
N THR A 362 13.31 -20.77 -2.73
CA THR A 362 14.31 -20.76 -3.82
C THR A 362 15.75 -20.77 -3.30
N GLY A 363 15.96 -20.92 -1.98
CA GLY A 363 17.26 -20.77 -1.33
C GLY A 363 17.70 -19.31 -1.14
N THR A 364 16.84 -18.36 -1.51
CA THR A 364 17.00 -16.93 -1.19
C THR A 364 15.70 -16.34 -0.69
N LYS A 365 15.78 -15.26 0.10
CA LYS A 365 14.60 -14.57 0.61
C LYS A 365 13.89 -13.79 -0.49
N VAL A 366 12.65 -14.18 -0.75
CA VAL A 366 11.74 -13.56 -1.71
C VAL A 366 10.64 -12.85 -0.93
N GLN A 367 10.46 -11.57 -1.20
CA GLN A 367 9.42 -10.74 -0.63
C GLN A 367 8.25 -10.69 -1.59
N LEU A 368 7.11 -11.20 -1.15
CA LEU A 368 5.86 -11.27 -1.90
C LEU A 368 4.93 -10.15 -1.48
N VAL A 369 4.25 -9.57 -2.46
CA VAL A 369 3.16 -8.61 -2.26
C VAL A 369 1.99 -9.00 -3.15
N ASN A 370 0.81 -9.09 -2.56
CA ASN A 370 -0.39 -9.54 -3.26
C ASN A 370 -1.63 -8.77 -2.80
N ILE A 371 -2.56 -8.57 -3.72
CA ILE A 371 -3.91 -8.09 -3.44
C ILE A 371 -4.86 -9.27 -3.61
N ASN A 372 -5.31 -9.82 -2.49
CA ASN A 372 -6.28 -10.92 -2.46
C ASN A 372 -7.69 -10.30 -2.46
N PRO A 373 -8.46 -10.49 -3.55
CA PRO A 373 -9.65 -9.70 -3.85
C PRO A 373 -10.82 -9.86 -2.87
N ASN A 374 -10.80 -10.90 -2.03
CA ASN A 374 -11.81 -11.20 -1.02
C ASN A 374 -11.26 -11.10 0.41
N TYR A 375 -10.01 -11.52 0.63
CA TYR A 375 -9.33 -11.44 1.93
C TYR A 375 -9.22 -9.99 2.44
N LEU A 376 -9.13 -9.00 1.54
CA LEU A 376 -9.06 -7.58 1.89
C LEU A 376 -10.28 -7.06 2.70
N PHE A 377 -11.38 -7.83 2.80
CA PHE A 377 -12.56 -7.48 3.58
C PHE A 377 -12.53 -7.99 5.03
N PHE A 378 -11.51 -8.76 5.44
CA PHE A 378 -11.37 -9.09 6.86
C PHE A 378 -10.95 -7.84 7.63
N ASN A 379 -11.82 -7.40 8.55
CA ASN A 379 -11.49 -6.33 9.47
C ASN A 379 -10.61 -6.83 10.62
N HIS A 380 -9.90 -5.91 11.26
CA HIS A 380 -9.06 -6.21 12.41
C HIS A 380 -9.88 -6.47 13.68
N SER A 381 -9.46 -7.46 14.46
CA SER A 381 -9.79 -7.59 15.88
C SER A 381 -8.54 -8.02 16.65
N CYS A 382 -8.33 -7.49 17.86
CA CYS A 382 -7.30 -8.01 18.77
C CYS A 382 -7.72 -9.36 19.41
N GLN A 383 -8.92 -9.83 19.12
CA GLN A 383 -9.44 -11.15 19.47
C GLN A 383 -10.09 -11.76 18.22
N PRO A 384 -9.28 -12.14 17.22
CA PRO A 384 -9.81 -12.62 15.95
C PRO A 384 -10.53 -13.97 16.14
N ASN A 385 -11.52 -14.23 15.30
CA ASN A 385 -12.19 -15.52 15.20
C ASN A 385 -11.77 -16.30 13.94
N ILE A 386 -10.91 -15.72 13.11
CA ILE A 386 -10.29 -16.34 11.95
C ILE A 386 -8.78 -16.39 12.14
N SER A 387 -8.22 -17.58 11.94
CA SER A 387 -6.79 -17.79 11.73
C SER A 387 -6.52 -17.77 10.23
N TRP A 388 -5.39 -17.22 9.81
CA TRP A 388 -5.03 -17.16 8.41
C TRP A 388 -3.54 -17.39 8.19
N HIS A 389 -3.19 -17.91 7.02
CA HIS A 389 -1.82 -17.96 6.52
C HIS A 389 -1.79 -17.64 5.03
N GLY A 390 -0.67 -17.10 4.57
CA GLY A 390 -0.43 -16.79 3.16
C GLY A 390 0.55 -17.77 2.52
N ALA A 391 1.46 -17.23 1.71
CA ALA A 391 2.53 -18.00 1.09
C ALA A 391 3.36 -18.77 2.12
N CYS A 392 3.64 -20.03 1.79
CA CYS A 392 4.53 -20.91 2.54
C CYS A 392 5.89 -20.23 2.79
N PRO A 393 6.33 -20.07 4.06
CA PRO A 393 7.53 -19.32 4.38
C PRO A 393 8.81 -20.05 3.97
N ASP A 394 8.86 -21.37 4.15
CA ASP A 394 10.03 -22.20 3.86
C ASP A 394 9.62 -23.68 3.75
N GLY A 395 10.59 -24.57 3.59
CA GLY A 395 10.37 -26.01 3.47
C GLY A 395 10.17 -26.74 4.80
N ASP A 396 10.27 -26.05 5.94
CA ASP A 396 10.16 -26.68 7.26
C ASP A 396 8.71 -26.75 7.75
N VAL A 397 7.77 -26.07 7.08
CA VAL A 397 6.34 -26.17 7.39
C VAL A 397 5.74 -27.48 6.85
N GLY A 398 4.80 -28.05 7.62
CA GLY A 398 4.11 -29.28 7.25
C GLY A 398 3.19 -29.11 6.03
N ILE A 399 2.91 -30.23 5.35
CA ILE A 399 2.06 -30.26 4.14
C ILE A 399 0.66 -29.69 4.37
N ASP A 400 0.16 -29.72 5.60
CA ASP A 400 -1.14 -29.18 6.00
C ASP A 400 -1.30 -27.69 5.67
N TRP A 401 -0.19 -26.93 5.59
CA TRP A 401 -0.18 -25.53 5.12
C TRP A 401 -0.60 -25.36 3.65
N LEU A 402 -0.57 -26.44 2.88
CA LEU A 402 -0.81 -26.44 1.44
C LEU A 402 -2.06 -27.24 1.05
N MET A 403 -2.78 -27.80 2.02
CA MET A 403 -3.95 -28.65 1.72
C MET A 403 -5.17 -27.78 1.36
N THR A 404 -5.83 -28.10 0.25
CA THR A 404 -7.15 -27.54 -0.08
C THR A 404 -8.26 -28.39 0.55
N PRO A 405 -9.47 -27.83 0.78
CA PRO A 405 -10.62 -28.60 1.29
C PRO A 405 -10.99 -29.79 0.41
N GLU A 406 -10.74 -29.69 -0.89
CA GLU A 406 -11.02 -30.73 -1.88
C GLU A 406 -9.95 -31.83 -1.90
N GLY A 407 -8.96 -31.77 -0.99
CA GLY A 407 -7.85 -32.72 -0.92
C GLY A 407 -6.73 -32.43 -1.91
N GLY A 408 -6.70 -31.24 -2.52
CA GLY A 408 -5.61 -30.77 -3.37
C GLY A 408 -4.42 -30.26 -2.57
N ILE A 409 -3.29 -30.07 -3.25
CA ILE A 409 -2.08 -29.44 -2.69
C ILE A 409 -1.78 -28.20 -3.52
N LEU A 410 -1.64 -27.07 -2.85
CA LEU A 410 -1.30 -25.80 -3.48
C LEU A 410 0.19 -25.73 -3.75
N GLN A 411 0.56 -24.99 -4.79
CA GLN A 411 1.96 -24.80 -5.13
C GLN A 411 2.68 -24.09 -3.96
N PRO A 412 3.75 -24.68 -3.40
CA PRO A 412 4.54 -24.03 -2.37
C PRO A 412 4.93 -22.60 -2.75
N GLY A 413 4.72 -21.66 -1.84
CA GLY A 413 5.03 -20.24 -2.03
C GLY A 413 3.99 -19.45 -2.82
N CYS A 414 2.88 -20.06 -3.24
CA CYS A 414 1.84 -19.32 -3.96
C CYS A 414 1.20 -18.24 -3.09
N SER A 415 0.75 -17.15 -3.71
CA SER A 415 0.20 -15.96 -3.05
C SER A 415 -1.26 -16.09 -2.63
N ALA A 416 -1.77 -17.32 -2.54
CA ALA A 416 -3.12 -17.55 -2.03
C ALA A 416 -3.15 -17.35 -0.50
N VAL A 417 -4.33 -17.06 0.02
CA VAL A 417 -4.56 -16.87 1.46
C VAL A 417 -5.63 -17.84 1.94
N TRP A 418 -5.32 -18.53 3.03
CA TRP A 418 -6.23 -19.45 3.71
C TRP A 418 -6.78 -18.79 4.94
N CYS A 419 -8.08 -18.94 5.16
CA CYS A 419 -8.76 -18.47 6.35
C CYS A 419 -9.55 -19.62 6.96
N ILE A 420 -9.22 -19.97 8.20
CA ILE A 420 -9.79 -21.06 8.96
C ILE A 420 -10.48 -20.48 10.19
N ALA A 421 -11.66 -21.00 10.54
CA ALA A 421 -12.35 -20.63 11.75
C ALA A 421 -11.54 -21.05 12.99
N ALA A 422 -11.10 -20.08 13.80
CA ALA A 422 -10.32 -20.33 15.02
C ALA A 422 -11.20 -20.74 16.22
N ARG A 423 -12.52 -20.68 16.05
CA ARG A 423 -13.56 -21.12 16.98
C ARG A 423 -14.85 -21.33 16.20
N SER A 424 -15.88 -21.88 16.85
CA SER A 424 -17.24 -21.84 16.30
C SER A 424 -17.74 -20.40 16.16
N ILE A 425 -18.41 -20.07 15.06
CA ILE A 425 -18.92 -18.74 14.70
C ILE A 425 -20.40 -18.84 14.37
N LYS A 426 -21.24 -18.00 14.99
CA LYS A 426 -22.69 -17.98 14.71
C LYS A 426 -23.02 -17.18 13.47
N LYS A 427 -24.11 -17.57 12.80
CA LYS A 427 -24.71 -16.79 11.73
C LYS A 427 -24.87 -15.33 12.15
N GLY A 428 -24.42 -14.41 11.30
CA GLY A 428 -24.46 -12.96 11.53
C GLY A 428 -23.30 -12.40 12.34
N GLU A 429 -22.40 -13.23 12.88
CA GLU A 429 -21.14 -12.73 13.45
C GLU A 429 -20.21 -12.23 12.34
N GLN A 430 -19.47 -11.16 12.63
CA GLN A 430 -18.40 -10.68 11.76
C GLN A 430 -17.18 -11.60 11.87
N LEU A 431 -16.53 -11.86 10.76
CA LEU A 431 -15.26 -12.55 10.70
C LEU A 431 -14.12 -11.55 10.69
N THR A 432 -13.15 -11.77 11.58
CA THR A 432 -12.06 -10.82 11.86
C THR A 432 -10.73 -11.53 12.02
N ILE A 433 -9.67 -10.86 11.58
CA ILE A 433 -8.28 -11.32 11.67
C ILE A 433 -7.44 -10.36 12.52
N SER A 434 -6.22 -10.76 12.86
CA SER A 434 -5.23 -9.81 13.36
C SER A 434 -4.34 -9.30 12.23
N TYR A 435 -4.04 -7.99 12.22
CA TYR A 435 -3.18 -7.35 11.22
C TYR A 435 -1.69 -7.36 11.63
N PHE A 436 -1.38 -7.65 12.90
CA PHE A 436 -0.01 -7.60 13.45
C PHE A 436 0.33 -8.86 14.28
N GLY A 437 -0.25 -10.01 13.89
CA GLY A 437 0.00 -11.30 14.57
C GLY A 437 -0.65 -11.38 15.94
N ASN A 438 -0.03 -12.06 16.91
CA ASN A 438 -0.62 -12.26 18.24
C ASN A 438 -0.75 -10.91 18.99
N PRO A 439 -1.97 -10.43 19.28
CA PRO A 439 -2.16 -9.10 19.87
C PRO A 439 -1.71 -8.98 21.33
N ARG A 440 -1.49 -10.11 22.01
CA ARG A 440 -1.07 -10.21 23.42
C ARG A 440 0.38 -10.68 23.59
N ASP A 441 1.11 -10.81 22.49
CA ASP A 441 2.52 -11.17 22.55
C ASP A 441 3.35 -9.93 22.90
N ASP A 442 3.86 -9.88 24.12
CA ASP A 442 4.68 -8.79 24.65
C ASP A 442 6.17 -8.93 24.30
N THR A 443 6.55 -9.99 23.56
CA THR A 443 7.96 -10.23 23.17
C THR A 443 8.41 -9.39 21.95
N VAL A 444 7.48 -8.72 21.27
CA VAL A 444 7.77 -7.80 20.17
C VAL A 444 8.15 -6.43 20.72
N ASP A 445 9.15 -5.77 20.13
CA ASP A 445 9.59 -4.41 20.53
C ASP A 445 8.42 -3.45 20.72
N GLY A 446 8.29 -2.92 21.94
CA GLY A 446 7.25 -1.98 22.34
C GLY A 446 5.90 -2.60 22.73
N GLY A 447 5.76 -3.93 22.71
CA GLY A 447 4.64 -4.68 23.27
C GLY A 447 3.27 -4.27 22.76
N ARG A 448 2.26 -4.31 23.64
CA ARG A 448 0.87 -3.93 23.34
C ARG A 448 0.72 -2.46 22.92
N ASP A 449 1.46 -1.55 23.53
CA ASP A 449 1.35 -0.11 23.26
C ASP A 449 1.83 0.24 21.84
N ALA A 450 2.94 -0.33 21.39
CA ALA A 450 3.41 -0.18 20.01
C ALA A 450 2.40 -0.74 19.00
N LYS A 451 1.76 -1.87 19.31
CA LYS A 451 0.70 -2.45 18.48
C LYS A 451 -0.54 -1.55 18.40
N ARG A 452 -0.94 -0.93 19.52
CA ARG A 452 -2.02 0.07 19.55
C ARG A 452 -1.66 1.31 18.74
N ALA A 453 -0.43 1.82 18.88
CA ALA A 453 0.05 2.95 18.09
C ALA A 453 0.08 2.64 16.58
N TRP A 454 0.45 1.42 16.20
CA TRP A 454 0.42 0.97 14.81
C TRP A 454 -1.02 0.92 14.24
N LEU A 455 -1.99 0.53 15.06
CA LEU A 455 -3.40 0.55 14.69
C LEU A 455 -3.99 1.94 14.50
N CYS A 456 -3.39 3.01 15.05
CA CYS A 456 -3.86 4.39 14.89
C CYS A 456 -3.96 4.84 13.42
N LYS A 457 -3.26 4.14 12.50
CA LYS A 457 -3.44 4.33 11.06
C LYS A 457 -4.89 4.07 10.63
N TRP A 458 -5.56 3.09 11.20
CA TRP A 458 -6.92 2.67 10.84
C TRP A 458 -7.96 3.03 11.90
N PHE A 459 -7.56 3.04 13.18
CA PHE A 459 -8.47 3.16 14.30
C PHE A 459 -7.94 4.12 15.35
N HIS A 460 -8.59 5.26 15.54
CA HIS A 460 -8.09 6.32 16.43
C HIS A 460 -7.90 5.87 17.89
N ASN A 461 -8.82 5.05 18.42
CA ASN A 461 -8.83 4.57 19.82
C ASN A 461 -8.81 3.03 19.89
N GLY A 462 -8.04 2.40 19.02
CA GLY A 462 -8.06 0.95 18.85
C GLY A 462 -9.29 0.46 18.09
N CYS A 463 -9.32 -0.84 17.80
CA CYS A 463 -10.26 -1.43 16.83
C CYS A 463 -11.70 -1.64 17.34
N GLY A 464 -12.05 -1.13 18.53
CA GLY A 464 -13.36 -1.32 19.14
C GLY A 464 -13.64 -2.74 19.66
N CYS A 465 -12.68 -3.67 19.60
CA CYS A 465 -12.86 -4.97 20.25
C CYS A 465 -12.90 -4.82 21.79
N SER A 466 -13.46 -5.80 22.51
CA SER A 466 -13.60 -5.72 23.96
C SER A 466 -12.27 -5.55 24.71
N LEU A 467 -11.16 -6.06 24.17
CA LEU A 467 -9.83 -5.80 24.72
C LEU A 467 -9.46 -4.30 24.62
N CYS A 468 -9.60 -3.69 23.44
CA CYS A 468 -9.29 -2.28 23.26
C CYS A 468 -10.21 -1.37 24.10
N GLU A 469 -11.49 -1.72 24.21
CA GLU A 469 -12.44 -0.98 25.03
C GLU A 469 -12.11 -1.03 26.52
N GLU A 470 -11.70 -2.19 27.02
CA GLU A 470 -11.27 -2.31 28.40
C GLU A 470 -10.00 -1.49 28.67
N GLU A 471 -9.03 -1.55 27.75
CA GLU A 471 -7.83 -0.69 27.80
C GLU A 471 -8.21 0.80 27.82
N ASN A 472 -9.12 1.24 26.96
CA ASN A 472 -9.60 2.62 26.90
C ASN A 472 -10.28 3.06 28.22
N ARG A 473 -11.07 2.19 28.85
CA ARG A 473 -11.71 2.47 30.15
C ARG A 473 -10.69 2.63 31.26
N ILE A 474 -9.69 1.74 31.30
CA ILE A 474 -8.60 1.80 32.29
C ILE A 474 -7.80 3.09 32.12
N GLU A 475 -7.44 3.45 30.88
CA GLU A 475 -6.74 4.71 30.58
C GLU A 475 -7.55 5.94 31.02
N THR A 476 -8.84 5.96 30.70
CA THR A 476 -9.74 7.07 31.07
C THR A 476 -9.84 7.21 32.60
N ALA A 477 -9.97 6.10 33.32
CA ALA A 477 -10.05 6.08 34.78
C ALA A 477 -8.74 6.56 35.44
N ARG A 478 -7.59 6.24 34.86
CA ARG A 478 -6.28 6.76 35.32
C ARG A 478 -6.21 8.27 35.16
N VAL A 479 -6.56 8.80 33.99
CA VAL A 479 -6.54 10.25 33.72
C VAL A 479 -7.50 11.02 34.63
N SER A 480 -8.68 10.46 34.93
CA SER A 480 -9.62 11.09 35.87
C SER A 480 -9.08 11.12 37.31
N ASN A 481 -8.39 10.07 37.74
CA ASN A 481 -7.82 10.02 39.10
C ASN A 481 -6.63 10.99 39.25
N THR A 482 -5.74 11.09 38.26
CA THR A 482 -4.64 12.06 38.29
C THR A 482 -5.15 13.51 38.31
N ARG A 483 -6.22 13.82 37.57
CA ARG A 483 -6.85 15.16 37.62
C ARG A 483 -7.54 15.46 38.95
N ALA A 484 -8.08 14.44 39.63
CA ALA A 484 -8.67 14.60 40.96
C ALA A 484 -7.59 14.83 42.04
N GLU A 485 -6.44 14.17 41.92
CA GLU A 485 -5.28 14.38 42.80
C GLU A 485 -4.68 15.79 42.60
N ASP A 486 -4.51 16.25 41.36
CA ASP A 486 -4.01 17.61 41.06
C ASP A 486 -5.01 18.71 41.48
N GLY A 487 -6.32 18.46 41.38
CA GLY A 487 -7.36 19.37 41.84
C GLY A 487 -7.52 19.43 43.37
N SER A 488 -7.03 18.44 44.11
CA SER A 488 -7.08 18.39 45.57
C SER A 488 -5.92 19.13 46.27
N ASN A 489 -4.88 19.53 45.52
CA ASN A 489 -3.77 20.35 46.03
C ASN A 489 -3.97 21.87 45.83
N ALA A 490 -5.16 22.31 45.40
CA ALA A 490 -5.46 23.72 45.09
C ALA A 490 -6.55 24.34 45.99
N VAL A 491 -6.45 24.16 47.31
CA VAL A 491 -7.12 24.95 48.37
C VAL A 491 -6.18 24.83 49.58
N GLU A 492 -5.49 25.83 50.12
CA GLU A 492 -5.92 27.12 50.64
C GLU A 492 -4.63 27.92 50.92
N THR A 493 -4.49 29.13 50.39
CA THR A 493 -3.53 30.10 50.98
C THR A 493 -4.22 31.45 50.99
N LYS A 494 -4.95 31.70 52.08
CA LYS A 494 -5.38 33.04 52.47
C LYS A 494 -4.12 33.88 52.68
N VAL A 495 -3.92 34.88 51.84
CA VAL A 495 -2.98 35.96 52.11
C VAL A 495 -3.74 37.00 52.93
N GLU A 496 -3.43 37.06 54.22
CA GLU A 496 -3.76 38.21 55.06
C GLU A 496 -2.88 39.39 54.64
N MET A 497 -3.52 40.51 54.29
CA MET A 497 -2.87 41.80 54.08
C MET A 497 -2.56 42.42 55.45
N GLU A 498 -1.28 42.61 55.76
CA GLU A 498 -0.84 43.59 56.75
C GLU A 498 -0.15 44.76 56.04
N ASP A 499 -0.70 45.95 56.30
CA ASP A 499 -0.17 47.26 55.95
C ASP A 499 1.08 47.60 56.77
N VAL A 500 2.19 47.98 56.10
CA VAL A 500 3.25 48.83 56.66
C VAL A 500 3.85 49.73 55.56
N VAL A 501 3.27 50.93 55.41
CA VAL A 501 3.88 52.30 55.36
C VAL A 501 5.43 52.32 55.35
N ASP A 502 6.16 52.98 54.42
CA ASP A 502 6.21 54.44 54.18
C ASP A 502 7.04 54.82 52.92
N CYS A 503 6.83 56.07 52.46
CA CYS A 503 7.34 56.82 51.28
C CYS A 503 6.49 56.77 50.00
#